data_AF-A0A522MYK3-F1
#
_entry.id   AF-A0A522MYK3-F1
#
_cell.length_a   1.000
_cell.length_b   1.000
_cell.length_c   1.000
_cell.angle_alpha   90.00
_cell.angle_beta   90.00
_cell.angle_gamma   90.00
#
_symmetry.space_group_name_H-M   'P 1'
#
loop_
_entity.id
_entity.type
_entity.pdbx_description
1 polymer ?
#
loop_
_entity_poly.entity_id
_entity_poly.type
_entity_poly.pdbx_seq_one_letter_code
_entity_poly.pdbx_strand_id
1 'polypeptide(L)'
;MPVVADESAVVATDLDGLVGVVRGVNVKLAKVGGVGPAQRMIERARELGFQIFLGCMEETSVGIAASAAVAGLVDWVDLDGNLLLASDPFAGLELEDDRRWRLPAGPGLGVHRR
;
A
#
# COMPACT_ATOMS: atom_id res chain seq x y z
N MET A 1 16.08 14.92 -3.15
CA MET A 1 14.82 14.17 -3.18
C MET A 1 15.15 12.70 -2.90
N PRO A 2 14.45 12.00 -1.99
CA PRO A 2 14.70 10.58 -1.74
C PRO A 2 14.39 9.75 -2.97
N VAL A 3 15.20 8.72 -3.24
CA VAL A 3 14.93 7.72 -4.27
C VAL A 3 14.27 6.52 -3.59
N VAL A 4 13.17 6.02 -4.16
CA VAL A 4 12.37 4.91 -3.62
C VAL A 4 12.35 3.78 -4.65
N ALA A 5 12.69 2.56 -4.23
CA ALA A 5 12.63 1.39 -5.11
C ALA A 5 11.21 0.81 -5.16
N ASP A 6 10.67 0.59 -6.36
CA ASP A 6 9.40 -0.10 -6.59
C ASP A 6 9.65 -1.49 -7.21
N GLU A 7 10.01 -1.58 -8.48
CA GLU A 7 10.20 -2.85 -9.20
C GLU A 7 11.38 -3.67 -8.65
N SER A 8 12.36 -3.02 -8.02
CA SER A 8 13.49 -3.70 -7.37
C SER A 8 13.18 -4.19 -5.96
N ALA A 9 11.98 -3.93 -5.43
CA ALA A 9 11.54 -4.34 -4.10
C ALA A 9 10.22 -5.11 -4.21
N VAL A 10 10.28 -6.40 -4.57
CA VAL A 10 9.10 -7.25 -4.80
C VAL A 10 8.77 -8.07 -3.56
N VAL A 11 9.79 -8.68 -2.94
CA VAL A 11 9.69 -9.49 -1.73
C VAL A 11 10.68 -9.01 -0.66
N ALA A 12 10.47 -9.42 0.60
CA ALA A 12 11.30 -8.97 1.72
C ALA A 12 12.81 -9.28 1.56
N THR A 13 13.16 -10.37 0.86
CA THR A 13 14.55 -10.76 0.61
C THR A 13 15.27 -9.85 -0.38
N ASP A 14 14.56 -9.04 -1.17
CA ASP A 14 15.18 -8.11 -2.11
C ASP A 14 15.81 -6.90 -1.37
N LEU A 15 15.32 -6.59 -0.17
CA LEU A 15 15.64 -5.37 0.57
C LEU A 15 17.13 -5.26 0.96
N ASP A 16 17.78 -6.38 1.25
CA ASP A 16 19.18 -6.38 1.66
C ASP A 16 20.10 -5.83 0.55
N GLY A 17 19.78 -6.10 -0.71
CA GLY A 17 20.52 -5.60 -1.87
C GLY A 17 20.31 -4.11 -2.14
N LEU A 18 19.34 -3.48 -1.49
CA LEU A 18 18.97 -2.08 -1.70
C LEU A 18 19.58 -1.14 -0.65
N VAL A 19 20.19 -1.68 0.40
CA VAL A 19 20.76 -0.90 1.51
C VAL A 19 21.88 -0.01 0.98
N GLY A 20 21.77 1.30 1.22
CA GLY A 20 22.72 2.30 0.73
C GLY A 20 22.58 2.67 -0.75
N VAL A 21 21.69 2.01 -1.50
CA VAL A 21 21.41 2.30 -2.92
C VAL A 21 20.21 3.25 -3.05
N VAL A 22 19.16 3.01 -2.28
CA VAL A 22 17.94 3.83 -2.24
C VAL A 22 17.62 4.27 -0.82
N ARG A 23 16.79 5.31 -0.68
CA ARG A 23 16.38 5.83 0.62
C ARG A 23 15.12 5.17 1.15
N GLY A 24 14.27 4.68 0.27
CA GLY A 24 13.04 4.00 0.65
C GLY A 24 12.63 2.90 -0.31
N VAL A 25 11.57 2.21 0.06
CA VAL A 25 10.97 1.12 -0.73
C VAL A 25 9.47 1.29 -0.81
N ASN A 26 8.89 0.93 -1.97
CA ASN A 26 7.47 0.95 -2.22
C ASN A 26 6.90 -0.46 -2.04
N VAL A 27 6.21 -0.69 -0.93
CA VAL A 27 5.49 -1.94 -0.66
C VAL A 27 4.11 -1.86 -1.30
N LYS A 28 3.71 -2.87 -2.06
CA LYS A 28 2.35 -2.97 -2.62
C LYS A 28 1.78 -4.33 -2.27
N LEU A 29 0.54 -4.39 -1.78
CA LEU A 29 -0.07 -5.67 -1.40
C LEU A 29 -0.13 -6.65 -2.59
N ALA A 30 -0.53 -6.17 -3.77
CA ALA A 30 -0.57 -6.98 -4.99
C ALA A 30 0.80 -7.49 -5.44
N LYS A 31 1.89 -6.79 -5.08
CA LYS A 31 3.26 -7.15 -5.47
C LYS A 31 3.86 -8.18 -4.52
N VAL A 32 3.70 -7.98 -3.21
CA VAL A 32 4.31 -8.83 -2.17
C VAL A 32 3.46 -10.05 -1.80
N GLY A 33 2.21 -10.12 -2.26
CA GLY A 33 1.30 -11.26 -2.04
C GLY A 33 0.35 -11.10 -0.85
N GLY A 34 -0.08 -9.87 -0.56
CA GLY A 34 -1.11 -9.55 0.43
C GLY A 34 -0.59 -9.02 1.76
N VAL A 35 -1.50 -8.85 2.73
CA VAL A 35 -1.26 -8.14 4.00
C VAL A 35 -0.19 -8.81 4.85
N GLY A 36 -0.24 -10.14 5.00
CA GLY A 36 0.73 -10.87 5.83
C GLY A 36 2.18 -10.72 5.34
N PRO A 37 2.47 -11.02 4.05
CA PRO A 37 3.78 -10.74 3.47
C PRO A 37 4.18 -9.26 3.51
N ALA A 38 3.24 -8.34 3.28
CA ALA A 38 3.52 -6.91 3.35
C ALA A 38 3.97 -6.48 4.75
N GLN A 39 3.30 -6.95 5.81
CA GLN A 39 3.70 -6.66 7.19
C GLN A 39 5.15 -7.10 7.45
N ARG A 40 5.51 -8.33 7.06
CA ARG A 40 6.89 -8.83 7.21
C ARG A 40 7.91 -7.99 6.43
N MET A 41 7.56 -7.56 5.22
CA MET A 41 8.42 -6.70 4.40
C MET A 41 8.58 -5.30 5.00
N ILE A 42 7.50 -4.73 5.57
CA ILE A 42 7.51 -3.45 6.27
C ILE A 42 8.40 -3.53 7.53
N GLU A 43 8.25 -4.59 8.33
CA GLU A 43 9.09 -4.84 9.51
C GLU A 43 10.56 -4.92 9.12
N ARG A 44 10.90 -5.72 8.10
CA ARG A 44 12.27 -5.83 7.60
C ARG A 44 12.81 -4.50 7.05
N ALA A 45 11.99 -3.74 6.33
CA ALA A 45 12.39 -2.43 5.80
C ALA A 45 12.71 -1.44 6.93
N ARG A 46 11.94 -1.46 8.04
CA ARG A 46 12.22 -0.65 9.23
C ARG A 46 13.54 -1.04 9.90
N GLU A 47 13.81 -2.35 10.05
CA GLU A 47 15.08 -2.84 10.61
C GLU A 47 16.29 -2.37 9.79
N LEU A 48 16.14 -2.31 8.47
CA LEU A 48 17.18 -1.85 7.55
C LEU A 48 17.26 -0.32 7.41
N GLY A 49 16.38 0.43 8.09
CA GLY A 49 16.40 1.90 8.12
C GLY A 49 15.87 2.59 6.86
N PHE A 50 15.06 1.89 6.06
CA PHE A 50 14.38 2.49 4.90
C PHE A 50 13.18 3.35 5.32
N GLN A 51 12.89 4.37 4.52
CA GLN A 51 11.56 4.99 4.50
C GLN A 51 10.61 4.10 3.69
N ILE A 52 9.34 4.04 4.08
CA ILE A 52 8.40 3.07 3.53
C ILE A 52 7.25 3.81 2.86
N PHE A 53 7.10 3.57 1.56
CA PHE A 53 5.90 3.89 0.78
C PHE A 53 4.97 2.67 0.78
N LEU A 54 3.67 2.89 0.93
CA LEU A 54 2.65 1.89 0.61
C LEU A 54 1.91 2.32 -0.66
N GLY A 55 2.14 1.60 -1.74
CA GLY A 55 1.55 1.86 -3.04
C GLY A 55 0.45 0.88 -3.41
N CYS A 56 -0.18 1.13 -4.56
CA CYS A 56 -1.10 0.21 -5.22
C CYS A 56 -0.72 -0.03 -6.69
N MET A 57 -1.44 -0.95 -7.33
CA MET A 57 -1.58 -1.02 -8.79
C MET A 57 -2.88 -0.31 -9.20
N GLU A 58 -3.29 -0.40 -10.47
CA GLU A 58 -4.65 -0.03 -10.91
C GLU A 58 -5.68 -1.03 -10.36
N GLU A 59 -5.98 -0.92 -9.07
CA GLU A 59 -6.84 -1.82 -8.30
C GLU A 59 -8.24 -1.22 -8.09
N THR A 60 -9.24 -2.08 -7.85
CA THR A 60 -10.56 -1.62 -7.36
C THR A 60 -10.49 -1.20 -5.88
N SER A 61 -11.55 -0.60 -5.35
CA SER A 61 -11.60 -0.19 -3.94
C SER A 61 -11.39 -1.33 -2.95
N VAL A 62 -11.50 -2.60 -3.36
CA VAL A 62 -11.15 -3.75 -2.51
C VAL A 62 -9.66 -3.78 -2.19
N GLY A 63 -8.80 -3.62 -3.20
CA GLY A 63 -7.34 -3.60 -3.01
C GLY A 63 -6.91 -2.35 -2.25
N ILE A 64 -7.44 -1.20 -2.63
CA ILE A 64 -7.17 0.08 -1.96
C ILE A 64 -7.63 0.05 -0.49
N ALA A 65 -8.81 -0.50 -0.18
CA ALA A 65 -9.26 -0.62 1.20
C ALA A 65 -8.37 -1.55 2.04
N ALA A 66 -7.88 -2.65 1.45
CA ALA A 66 -6.94 -3.54 2.13
C ALA A 66 -5.62 -2.84 2.45
N SER A 67 -5.08 -2.05 1.52
CA SER A 67 -3.89 -1.24 1.74
C SER A 67 -4.13 -0.11 2.75
N ALA A 68 -5.26 0.59 2.64
CA ALA A 68 -5.61 1.69 3.55
C ALA A 68 -5.74 1.21 5.01
N ALA A 69 -6.23 -0.02 5.24
CA ALA A 69 -6.34 -0.61 6.56
C ALA A 69 -4.98 -0.78 7.27
N VAL A 70 -3.87 -0.83 6.53
CA VAL A 70 -2.50 -0.96 7.07
C VAL A 70 -1.64 0.29 6.82
N ALA A 71 -2.22 1.37 6.30
CA ALA A 71 -1.51 2.61 5.98
C ALA A 71 -0.82 3.26 7.21
N GLY A 72 -1.31 3.01 8.42
CA GLY A 72 -0.68 3.50 9.65
C GLY A 72 0.71 2.90 9.95
N LEU A 73 1.14 1.87 9.19
CA LEU A 73 2.42 1.20 9.37
C LEU A 73 3.57 1.81 8.55
N VAL A 74 3.29 2.80 7.69
CA VAL A 74 4.24 3.33 6.71
C VAL A 74 4.39 4.84 6.80
N ASP A 75 5.38 5.41 6.09
CA ASP A 75 5.67 6.84 6.14
C ASP A 75 4.87 7.63 5.09
N TRP A 76 4.58 6.99 3.95
CA TRP A 76 3.89 7.59 2.82
C TRP A 76 2.92 6.61 2.16
N VAL A 77 1.89 7.15 1.52
CA VAL A 77 0.85 6.38 0.84
C VAL A 77 0.66 6.87 -0.59
N ASP A 78 0.48 5.92 -1.50
CA ASP A 78 0.10 6.10 -2.90
C ASP A 78 -1.02 5.12 -3.22
N LEU A 79 -2.25 5.49 -2.83
CA LEU A 79 -3.40 4.61 -2.77
C LEU A 79 -4.57 5.19 -3.57
N ASP A 80 -4.35 5.50 -4.85
CA ASP A 80 -5.32 6.20 -5.70
C ASP A 80 -5.82 5.38 -6.90
N GLY A 81 -5.36 4.14 -7.04
CA GLY A 81 -5.62 3.30 -8.23
C GLY A 81 -7.11 3.12 -8.55
N ASN A 82 -7.99 3.11 -7.55
CA ASN A 82 -9.43 2.97 -7.76
C ASN A 82 -10.09 4.26 -8.29
N LEU A 83 -9.48 5.43 -8.06
CA LEU A 83 -9.99 6.72 -8.55
C LEU A 83 -9.90 6.83 -10.08
N LEU A 84 -9.05 6.01 -10.70
CA LEU A 84 -8.86 5.96 -12.16
C LEU A 84 -9.91 5.08 -12.86
N LEU A 85 -10.74 4.35 -12.09
CA LEU A 85 -11.73 3.44 -12.65
C LEU A 85 -13.03 4.18 -12.96
N ALA A 86 -13.44 4.15 -14.23
CA ALA A 86 -14.75 4.70 -14.64
C ALA A 86 -15.94 3.97 -14.00
N SER A 87 -15.75 2.71 -13.59
CA SER A 87 -16.80 1.88 -12.98
C SER A 87 -16.20 0.89 -11.98
N ASP A 88 -15.85 1.38 -10.78
CA ASP A 88 -15.48 0.51 -9.65
C ASP A 88 -16.69 -0.34 -9.19
N PRO A 89 -16.61 -1.68 -9.23
CA PRO A 89 -17.72 -2.57 -8.87
C PRO A 89 -18.00 -2.64 -7.36
N PHE A 90 -17.23 -1.93 -6.53
CA PHE A 90 -17.36 -1.96 -5.07
C PHE A 90 -17.64 -0.57 -4.47
N ALA A 91 -18.20 -0.57 -3.27
CA ALA A 91 -18.51 0.62 -2.47
C ALA A 91 -18.08 0.41 -1.01
N GLY A 92 -18.01 1.52 -0.26
CA GLY A 92 -17.71 1.54 1.17
C GLY A 92 -16.46 2.35 1.53
N LEU A 93 -15.44 2.36 0.66
CA LEU A 93 -14.26 3.21 0.82
C LEU A 93 -14.51 4.57 0.18
N GLU A 94 -14.33 5.64 0.95
CA GLU A 94 -14.62 7.01 0.52
C GLU A 94 -13.38 7.89 0.67
N LEU A 95 -13.07 8.69 -0.35
CA LEU A 95 -12.07 9.74 -0.26
C LEU A 95 -12.75 11.03 0.24
N GLU A 96 -12.30 11.56 1.37
CA GLU A 96 -12.82 12.81 1.91
C GLU A 96 -12.28 14.03 1.12
N ASP A 97 -12.92 15.20 1.28
CA ASP A 97 -12.53 16.44 0.58
C ASP A 97 -11.08 16.88 0.87
N ASP A 98 -10.54 16.49 2.03
CA ASP A 98 -9.15 16.73 2.41
C ASP A 98 -8.18 15.64 1.93
N ARG A 99 -8.65 14.77 1.02
CA ARG A 99 -7.89 13.72 0.33
C ARG A 99 -7.39 12.61 1.26
N ARG A 100 -8.13 12.34 2.33
CA ARG A 100 -7.90 11.19 3.22
C ARG A 100 -8.92 10.10 2.95
N TRP A 101 -8.47 8.85 2.98
CA TRP A 101 -9.36 7.70 2.92
C TRP A 101 -10.10 7.54 4.25
N ARG A 102 -11.43 7.57 4.20
CA ARG A 102 -12.28 7.14 5.30
C ARG A 102 -12.39 5.62 5.27
N LEU A 103 -11.85 4.97 6.30
CA LEU A 103 -11.97 3.52 6.44
C LEU A 103 -13.43 3.11 6.69
N PRO A 104 -13.93 2.04 6.05
CA PRO A 104 -15.29 1.56 6.27
C PRO A 104 -15.48 1.05 7.71
N ALA A 105 -16.66 1.28 8.29
CA ALA A 105 -16.97 0.85 9.67
C ALA A 105 -17.40 -0.64 9.79
N GLY A 106 -17.60 -1.32 8.67
CA GLY A 106 -18.04 -2.71 8.63
C GLY A 106 -16.93 -3.72 8.98
N PRO A 107 -17.28 -5.01 9.21
CA PRO A 107 -16.30 -6.04 9.51
C PRO A 107 -15.34 -6.30 8.32
N GLY A 108 -14.13 -6.76 8.62
CA GLY A 108 -13.10 -7.00 7.62
C GLY A 108 -12.68 -5.69 6.94
N LEU A 109 -12.75 -5.65 5.61
CA LEU A 109 -12.49 -4.42 4.84
C LEU A 109 -13.71 -3.50 4.77
N GLY A 110 -14.91 -3.97 5.16
CA GLY A 110 -16.17 -3.23 5.11
C GLY A 110 -16.61 -2.72 3.73
N VAL A 111 -15.95 -3.15 2.66
CA VAL A 111 -16.38 -2.92 1.26
C VAL A 111 -17.39 -3.96 0.82
N HIS A 112 -18.33 -3.57 -0.04
CA HIS A 112 -19.38 -4.44 -0.59
C HIS A 112 -19.57 -4.20 -2.09
N ARG A 113 -20.11 -5.21 -2.78
CA ARG A 113 -20.42 -5.10 -4.21
C ARG A 113 -21.59 -4.14 -4.43
N ARG A 114 -21.52 -3.32 -5.48
CA ARG A 114 -22.62 -2.47 -5.94
C ARG A 114 -23.69 -3.25 -6.69
#